data_AF-A0A8J7IM97-F1
#
_entry.id   AF-A0A8J7IM97-F1
#
_cell.length_a   1.000
_cell.length_b   1.000
_cell.length_c   1.000
_cell.angle_alpha   90.00
_cell.angle_beta   90.00
_cell.angle_gamma   90.00
#
_symmetry.space_group_name_H-M   'P 1'
#
loop_
_entity.id
_entity.type
_entity.pdbx_description
1 polymer ?
#
loop_
_entity_poly.entity_id
_entity_poly.type
_entity_poly.pdbx_seq_one_letter_code
_entity_poly.pdbx_strand_id
1 'polypeptide(L)'
;MKPFLLSAIAALLATGAAACPWAGVSQKGTHQNLQFEFTMNEDCSEVVFQSTGNAGFQPADTPETFAVAPTEEGWAADINSVTTTFLKDGRWIDFIGSGVNLRVQTDG
;
A
#
# COMPACT_ATOMS: atom_id res chain seq x y z
N MET A 1 -54.34 24.24 7.28
CA MET A 1 -53.95 23.37 6.16
C MET A 1 -52.74 23.99 5.46
N LYS A 2 -51.54 23.45 5.68
CA LYS A 2 -50.39 23.63 4.79
C LYS A 2 -49.37 22.52 5.14
N PRO A 3 -49.06 21.62 4.20
CA PRO A 3 -48.14 20.50 4.40
C PRO A 3 -46.71 20.95 4.08
N PHE A 4 -45.71 20.20 4.54
CA PHE A 4 -44.45 19.91 3.82
C PHE A 4 -43.64 18.99 4.77
N LEU A 5 -43.89 17.68 4.68
CA LEU A 5 -43.08 16.72 3.92
C LEU A 5 -41.67 16.57 4.50
N LEU A 6 -41.59 15.55 5.36
CA LEU A 6 -40.43 14.77 5.79
C LEU A 6 -39.20 14.91 4.88
N SER A 7 -38.13 15.52 5.40
CA SER A 7 -36.77 15.31 4.88
C SER A 7 -36.38 13.86 5.11
N ALA A 8 -36.39 13.07 4.04
CA ALA A 8 -35.76 11.76 4.02
C ALA A 8 -34.24 11.94 4.14
N ILE A 9 -33.69 11.60 5.30
CA ILE A 9 -32.25 11.43 5.50
C ILE A 9 -31.88 10.13 4.77
N ALA A 10 -31.39 10.25 3.55
CA ALA A 10 -30.68 9.17 2.88
C ALA A 10 -29.34 8.99 3.63
N ALA A 11 -29.33 8.11 4.63
CA ALA A 11 -28.09 7.60 5.19
C ALA A 11 -27.39 6.80 4.09
N LEU A 12 -26.36 7.40 3.47
CA LEU A 12 -25.41 6.64 2.68
C LEU A 12 -24.78 5.60 3.60
N LEU A 13 -25.17 4.35 3.43
CA LEU A 13 -24.42 3.21 3.94
C LEU A 13 -23.13 3.15 3.13
N ALA A 14 -22.10 3.88 3.57
CA ALA A 14 -20.73 3.62 3.17
C ALA A 14 -20.41 2.20 3.66
N THR A 15 -20.54 1.22 2.78
CA THR A 15 -19.99 -0.12 2.98
C THR A 15 -18.50 0.05 3.22
N GLY A 16 -18.08 -0.13 4.47
CA GLY A 16 -16.68 -0.10 4.87
C GLY A 16 -15.94 -1.29 4.28
N ALA A 17 -15.62 -1.23 2.99
CA ALA A 17 -14.30 -1.69 2.58
C ALA A 17 -13.32 -0.90 3.46
N ALA A 18 -12.47 -1.58 4.24
CA ALA A 18 -11.47 -0.89 5.02
C ALA A 18 -10.73 0.06 4.06
N ALA A 19 -10.90 1.37 4.26
CA ALA A 19 -10.28 2.36 3.40
C ALA A 19 -8.78 2.06 3.42
N CYS A 20 -8.18 1.92 2.23
CA CYS A 20 -6.78 1.60 2.16
C CYS A 20 -5.99 2.75 2.82
N PRO A 21 -5.26 2.49 3.92
CA PRO A 21 -4.52 3.52 4.63
C PRO A 21 -3.30 3.99 3.83
N TRP A 22 -2.95 3.27 2.76
CA TRP A 22 -1.87 3.58 1.85
C TRP A 22 -2.33 4.39 0.63
N ALA A 23 -3.62 4.68 0.48
CA ALA A 23 -4.14 5.40 -0.67
C ALA A 23 -3.43 6.76 -0.84
N GLY A 24 -2.81 6.96 -2.01
CA GLY A 24 -2.07 8.18 -2.35
C GLY A 24 -0.76 8.39 -1.57
N VAL A 25 -0.33 7.42 -0.75
CA VAL A 25 0.89 7.54 0.06
C VAL A 25 2.12 7.41 -0.83
N SER A 26 3.06 8.34 -0.65
CA SER A 26 4.40 8.26 -1.22
C SER A 26 5.45 8.34 -0.12
N GLN A 27 6.36 7.38 -0.08
CA GLN A 27 7.43 7.37 0.92
C GLN A 27 8.75 6.86 0.35
N LYS A 28 9.82 7.25 1.02
CA LYS A 28 11.17 6.73 0.84
C LYS A 28 11.71 6.29 2.18
N GLY A 29 12.44 5.18 2.20
CA GLY A 29 13.01 4.63 3.41
C GLY A 29 14.35 3.99 3.17
N THR A 30 15.17 3.98 4.20
CA THR A 30 16.39 3.18 4.26
C THR A 30 16.31 2.30 5.49
N HIS A 31 16.31 0.98 5.29
CA HIS A 31 16.32 0.02 6.37
C HIS A 31 17.43 -1.00 6.16
N GLN A 32 18.39 -1.03 7.09
CA GLN A 32 19.63 -1.80 6.96
C GLN A 32 20.34 -1.47 5.63
N ASN A 33 20.33 -2.41 4.68
CA ASN A 33 20.95 -2.24 3.36
C ASN A 33 19.93 -1.96 2.25
N LEU A 34 18.62 -2.02 2.53
CA LEU A 34 17.56 -1.73 1.56
C LEU A 34 17.25 -0.24 1.58
N GLN A 35 17.37 0.40 0.43
CA GLN A 35 16.80 1.72 0.19
C GLN A 35 15.70 1.57 -0.85
N PHE A 36 14.53 2.10 -0.52
CA PHE A 36 13.34 2.00 -1.33
C PHE A 36 12.60 3.34 -1.39
N GLU A 37 11.87 3.51 -2.48
CA GLU A 37 10.88 4.55 -2.67
C GLU A 37 9.62 3.89 -3.25
N PHE A 38 8.45 4.30 -2.77
CA PHE A 38 7.20 3.84 -3.33
C PHE A 38 6.16 4.94 -3.37
N THR A 39 5.23 4.81 -4.32
CA THR A 39 4.00 5.60 -4.41
C THR A 39 2.85 4.65 -4.68
N MET A 40 1.90 4.59 -3.74
CA MET A 40 0.65 3.84 -3.88
C MET A 40 -0.42 4.76 -4.50
N ASN A 41 -1.20 4.23 -5.45
CA ASN A 41 -2.28 5.00 -6.06
C ASN A 41 -3.50 5.15 -5.11
N GLU A 42 -4.47 5.97 -5.49
CA GLU A 42 -5.63 6.35 -4.66
C GLU A 42 -6.57 5.18 -4.32
N ASP A 43 -6.60 4.13 -5.14
CA ASP A 43 -7.46 2.96 -4.94
C ASP A 43 -6.70 1.72 -4.41
N CYS A 44 -5.38 1.87 -4.18
CA CYS A 44 -4.46 0.79 -3.77
C CYS A 44 -4.50 -0.44 -4.66
N SER A 45 -4.71 -0.24 -5.96
CA SER A 45 -4.60 -1.29 -6.97
C SER A 45 -3.21 -1.34 -7.61
N GLU A 46 -2.39 -0.30 -7.46
CA GLU A 46 -1.05 -0.23 -8.04
C GLU A 46 -0.06 0.48 -7.11
N VAL A 47 1.18 0.01 -7.15
CA VAL A 47 2.30 0.67 -6.50
C VAL A 47 3.42 0.90 -7.51
N VAL A 48 3.92 2.14 -7.57
CA VAL A 48 5.19 2.47 -8.21
C VAL A 48 6.28 2.24 -7.17
N PHE A 49 7.28 1.43 -7.46
CA PHE A 49 8.34 1.06 -6.53
C PHE A 49 9.71 1.18 -7.19
N GLN A 50 10.68 1.70 -6.44
CA GLN A 50 12.08 1.71 -6.82
C GLN A 50 12.92 1.25 -5.64
N SER A 51 13.95 0.45 -5.90
CA SER A 51 15.00 0.16 -4.91
C SER A 51 16.38 0.23 -5.52
N THR A 52 17.37 0.62 -4.72
CA THR A 52 18.78 0.71 -5.17
C THR A 52 19.54 -0.62 -5.08
N GLY A 53 18.82 -1.75 -4.94
CA GLY A 53 19.36 -3.09 -5.03
C GLY A 53 20.17 -3.52 -3.81
N ASN A 54 19.49 -4.09 -2.83
CA ASN A 54 20.10 -4.88 -1.77
C ASN A 54 19.02 -5.70 -1.06
N ALA A 55 19.43 -6.84 -0.47
CA ALA A 55 18.53 -7.82 0.13
C ALA A 55 17.47 -8.34 -0.86
N GLY A 56 17.89 -9.10 -1.88
CA GLY A 56 17.05 -9.84 -2.82
C GLY A 56 16.28 -9.03 -3.88
N PHE A 57 16.18 -7.71 -3.74
CA PHE A 57 15.72 -6.84 -4.82
C PHE A 57 16.81 -6.62 -5.86
N GLN A 58 16.46 -6.77 -7.14
CA GLN A 58 17.31 -6.27 -8.23
C GLN A 58 17.29 -4.74 -8.20
N PRO A 59 18.45 -4.05 -8.31
CA PRO A 59 18.46 -2.61 -8.51
C PRO A 59 17.69 -2.28 -9.78
N ALA A 60 16.75 -1.34 -9.67
CA ALA A 60 16.00 -0.84 -10.80
C ALA A 60 16.49 0.57 -11.14
N ASP A 61 17.00 0.74 -12.37
CA ASP A 61 17.47 2.04 -12.87
C ASP A 61 16.34 3.08 -12.95
N THR A 62 15.08 2.60 -13.01
CA THR A 62 13.86 3.42 -13.03
C THR A 62 12.80 2.82 -12.12
N PRO A 63 11.89 3.63 -11.54
CA PRO A 63 10.71 3.12 -10.84
C PRO A 63 9.86 2.20 -11.72
N GLU A 64 9.39 1.10 -11.16
CA GLU A 64 8.56 0.09 -11.82
C GLU A 64 7.16 0.08 -11.20
N THR A 65 6.13 -0.26 -11.99
CA THR A 65 4.74 -0.34 -11.51
C THR A 65 4.32 -1.78 -11.33
N PHE A 66 3.72 -2.08 -10.18
CA PHE A 66 3.26 -3.43 -9.81
C PHE A 66 1.78 -3.40 -9.43
N ALA A 67 1.07 -4.45 -9.83
CA ALA A 67 -0.30 -4.65 -9.41
C ALA A 67 -0.34 -5.04 -7.92
N VAL A 68 -1.32 -4.47 -7.22
CA VAL A 68 -1.56 -4.66 -5.80
C VAL A 68 -2.91 -5.35 -5.62
N ALA A 69 -2.95 -6.38 -4.79
CA ALA A 69 -4.17 -7.10 -4.44
C ALA A 69 -4.42 -7.03 -2.92
N PRO A 70 -5.68 -6.83 -2.49
CA PRO A 70 -6.02 -6.91 -1.08
C PRO A 70 -5.88 -8.35 -0.57
N THR A 71 -5.39 -8.49 0.66
CA THR A 71 -5.20 -9.74 1.39
C THR A 71 -5.79 -9.61 2.81
N GLU A 72 -5.71 -10.67 3.61
CA GLU A 72 -6.14 -10.62 5.02
C GLU A 72 -5.24 -9.69 5.88
N GLU A 73 -3.97 -9.54 5.49
CA GLU A 73 -2.96 -8.78 6.23
C GLU A 73 -2.87 -7.31 5.78
N GLY A 74 -3.26 -7.02 4.54
CA GLY A 74 -3.20 -5.67 3.96
C GLY A 74 -3.29 -5.70 2.44
N TRP A 75 -2.36 -5.04 1.77
CA TRP A 75 -2.28 -4.95 0.31
C TRP A 75 -0.95 -5.51 -0.16
N ALA A 76 -0.98 -6.52 -1.03
CA ALA A 76 0.22 -7.24 -1.45
C ALA A 76 0.53 -7.04 -2.93
N ALA A 77 1.81 -6.89 -3.26
CA ALA A 77 2.35 -6.91 -4.61
C ALA A 77 3.50 -7.92 -4.70
N ASP A 78 3.66 -8.56 -5.85
CA ASP A 78 4.89 -9.29 -6.20
C ASP A 78 5.83 -8.32 -6.90
N ILE A 79 6.91 -7.95 -6.23
CA ILE A 79 7.94 -7.05 -6.74
C ILE A 79 9.19 -7.88 -6.98
N ASN A 80 9.40 -8.31 -8.21
CA ASN A 80 10.58 -9.08 -8.62
C ASN A 80 10.81 -10.33 -7.75
N SER A 81 9.77 -11.14 -7.53
CA SER A 81 9.80 -12.34 -6.67
C SER A 81 9.96 -12.07 -5.17
N VAL A 82 9.70 -10.84 -4.73
CA VAL A 82 9.55 -10.47 -3.33
C VAL A 82 8.10 -10.07 -3.09
N THR A 83 7.41 -10.83 -2.24
CA THR A 83 6.08 -10.46 -1.75
C THR A 83 6.23 -9.26 -0.84
N THR A 84 5.69 -8.13 -1.29
CA THR A 84 5.65 -6.87 -0.56
C THR A 84 4.25 -6.63 -0.04
N THR A 85 4.06 -6.65 1.28
CA THR A 85 2.74 -6.46 1.92
C THR A 85 2.72 -5.14 2.69
N PHE A 86 1.90 -4.21 2.23
CA PHE A 86 1.54 -2.97 2.91
C PHE A 86 0.48 -3.26 3.97
N LEU A 87 0.84 -3.28 5.25
CA LEU A 87 -0.04 -3.80 6.31
C LEU A 87 -1.25 -2.91 6.57
N LYS A 88 -2.34 -3.52 7.02
CA LYS A 88 -3.62 -2.85 7.31
C LYS A 88 -3.59 -1.71 8.32
N ASP A 89 -2.53 -1.58 9.10
CA ASP A 89 -2.36 -0.49 10.05
C ASP A 89 -1.73 0.78 9.46
N GLY A 90 -1.33 0.75 8.19
CA GLY A 90 -0.77 1.91 7.48
C GLY A 90 0.64 2.30 7.93
N ARG A 91 1.34 1.43 8.66
CA ARG A 91 2.60 1.77 9.34
C ARG A 91 3.75 0.83 9.04
N TRP A 92 3.46 -0.36 8.52
CA TRP A 92 4.47 -1.37 8.28
C TRP A 92 4.36 -1.95 6.89
N ILE A 93 5.52 -2.27 6.34
CA ILE A 93 5.65 -2.99 5.08
C ILE A 93 6.49 -4.23 5.35
N ASP A 94 5.97 -5.38 4.91
CA ASP A 94 6.71 -6.63 4.91
C ASP A 94 7.30 -6.90 3.53
N PHE A 95 8.57 -7.28 3.49
CA PHE A 95 9.26 -7.73 2.29
C PHE A 95 9.73 -9.17 2.52
N ILE A 96 9.07 -10.13 1.86
CA ILE A 96 9.29 -11.57 2.05
C ILE A 96 9.62 -12.21 0.70
N GLY A 97 10.81 -12.78 0.58
CA GLY A 97 11.28 -13.44 -0.64
C GLY A 97 12.57 -14.22 -0.41
N SER A 98 13.11 -14.82 -1.48
CA SER A 98 14.38 -15.54 -1.37
C SER A 98 15.52 -14.58 -1.01
N GLY A 99 16.06 -14.68 0.20
CA GLY A 99 17.11 -13.79 0.71
C GLY A 99 16.58 -12.46 1.28
N VAL A 100 15.26 -12.32 1.45
CA VAL A 100 14.61 -11.13 2.01
C VAL A 100 13.60 -11.57 3.07
N ASN A 101 13.75 -11.06 4.28
CA ASN A 101 12.76 -11.21 5.33
C ASN A 101 12.86 -10.00 6.25
N LEU A 102 12.22 -8.91 5.82
CA LEU A 102 12.33 -7.59 6.43
C LEU A 102 10.93 -7.06 6.73
N ARG A 103 10.78 -6.46 7.92
CA ARG A 103 9.63 -5.62 8.26
C ARG A 103 10.13 -4.20 8.48
N VAL A 104 9.58 -3.25 7.74
CA VAL A 104 9.99 -1.85 7.78
C VAL A 104 8.87 -1.00 8.30
N GLN A 105 9.18 -0.11 9.25
CA GLN A 105 8.25 0.93 9.67
C GLN A 105 8.30 2.09 8.69
N THR A 106 7.14 2.54 8.25
CA THR A 106 6.98 3.79 7.51
C THR A 106 6.76 4.93 8.49
N ASP A 107 7.49 6.03 8.30
CA ASP A 107 7.22 7.27 9.03
C ASP A 107 5.94 7.84 8.44
N GLY A 108 4.81 7.63 9.11
CA GLY A 108 3.48 8.09 8.68
C GLY A 108 3.39 9.59 8.48
#